data_AF-F0EXM1-F1
#
_entry.id   AF-F0EXM1-F1
#
_cell.length_a   1.000
_cell.length_b   1.000
_cell.length_c   1.000
_cell.angle_alpha   90.00
_cell.angle_beta   90.00
_cell.angle_gamma   90.00
#
_symmetry.space_group_name_H-M   'P 1'
#
loop_
_entity.id
_entity.type
_entity.pdbx_description
1 polymer ?
#
loop_
_entity_poly.entity_id
_entity_poly.type
_entity_poly.pdbx_seq_one_letter_code
_entity_poly.pdbx_strand_id
1 'polypeptide(L)' 'MNLRIATLLLASAVLSACGSTASRTNHTPSDQVGLQNACARHFANVADPFERGNRITACVRNRSRR' A
#
# COMPACT_ATOMS: atom_id res chain seq x y z
N MET A 1 -14.83 -27.81 30.54
CA MET A 1 -13.71 -26.87 30.80
C MET A 1 -12.58 -27.33 29.87
N ASN A 2 -12.39 -26.79 28.66
CA ASN A 2 -11.66 -25.54 28.41
C ASN A 2 -11.65 -25.19 26.89
N LEU A 3 -12.80 -25.17 26.21
CA LEU A 3 -12.85 -24.83 24.77
C LEU A 3 -12.72 -23.32 24.49
N ARG A 4 -12.81 -22.48 25.53
CA ARG A 4 -12.83 -21.01 25.43
C ARG A 4 -11.44 -20.36 25.40
N ILE A 5 -10.39 -21.11 25.75
CA ILE A 5 -9.02 -20.57 25.89
C ILE A 5 -8.29 -20.61 24.53
N ALA A 6 -8.62 -21.57 23.66
CA ALA A 6 -7.97 -21.71 22.35
C ALA A 6 -8.32 -20.59 21.37
N THR A 7 -9.50 -19.99 21.47
CA THR A 7 -9.93 -18.89 20.57
C THR A 7 -9.30 -17.55 20.90
N LEU A 8 -8.82 -17.34 22.13
CA LEU A 8 -8.17 -16.10 22.54
C LEU A 8 -6.74 -15.96 22.00
N LEU A 9 -6.05 -17.07 21.73
CA LEU A 9 -4.69 -17.04 21.18
C LEU A 9 -4.63 -16.78 19.67
N LEU A 10 -5.74 -17.00 18.94
CA LEU A 10 -5.78 -16.77 17.50
C LEU A 10 -6.04 -15.29 17.15
N ALA A 11 -6.55 -14.49 18.08
CA ALA A 11 -6.85 -13.07 17.87
C ALA A 11 -5.62 -12.15 17.99
N SER A 12 -4.55 -12.61 18.67
CA SER A 12 -3.37 -11.79 18.95
C SER A 12 -2.37 -11.73 17.78
N ALA A 13 -2.54 -12.55 16.74
CA ALA A 13 -1.59 -12.63 15.63
C ALA A 13 -1.84 -11.63 14.49
N VAL A 14 -2.91 -10.82 14.56
CA VAL A 14 -3.27 -9.91 13.46
C VAL A 14 -2.77 -8.47 13.68
N LEU A 15 -2.20 -8.16 14.85
CA LEU A 15 -1.84 -6.76 15.20
C LEU A 15 -0.35 -6.40 15.11
N SER A 16 0.54 -7.34 14.72
CA SER A 16 1.97 -7.04 14.54
C SER A 16 2.35 -6.94 13.06
N ALA A 17 1.77 -5.96 12.37
CA ALA A 17 2.33 -5.44 11.11
C ALA A 17 2.02 -3.96 10.92
N CYS A 18 2.09 -3.16 12.00
CA CYS A 18 2.23 -1.71 11.92
C CYS A 18 3.52 -1.34 12.66
N GLY A 19 4.65 -1.78 12.10
CA GLY A 19 5.97 -1.63 12.71
C GLY A 19 7.01 -1.39 11.63
N SER A 20 7.22 -0.11 11.32
CA SER A 20 8.50 0.41 10.85
C SER A 20 9.07 -0.20 9.56
N THR A 21 8.57 0.22 8.40
CA THR A 21 9.33 0.09 7.14
C THR A 21 10.43 1.15 7.09
N ALA A 22 11.43 1.03 7.96
CA ALA A 22 12.75 1.62 7.73
C ALA A 22 13.57 0.57 6.97
N SER A 23 13.31 0.41 5.67
CA SER A 23 14.16 -0.42 4.82
C SER A 23 14.61 0.38 3.60
N ARG A 24 15.88 0.73 3.65
CA ARG A 24 16.65 1.40 2.62
C ARG A 24 16.73 0.49 1.39
N THR A 25 16.39 1.06 0.24
CA THR A 25 16.89 0.71 -1.11
C THR A 25 16.82 -0.77 -1.52
N ASN A 26 15.67 -1.19 -2.06
CA ASN A 26 15.63 -2.16 -3.15
C ASN A 26 14.43 -1.78 -4.03
N HIS A 27 14.66 -1.27 -5.24
CA HIS A 27 13.62 -1.10 -6.25
C HIS A 27 13.08 -2.49 -6.62
N THR A 28 12.17 -3.01 -5.81
CA THR A 28 11.44 -4.23 -6.13
C THR A 28 10.21 -3.84 -6.96
N PRO A 29 9.78 -4.67 -7.92
CA PRO A 29 8.53 -4.42 -8.67
C PRO A 29 7.30 -4.24 -7.75
N SER A 30 7.39 -4.69 -6.49
CA SER A 30 6.40 -4.46 -5.43
C SER A 30 6.22 -2.97 -5.09
N ASP A 31 7.29 -2.18 -5.09
CA ASP A 31 7.21 -0.73 -4.84
C ASP A 31 6.49 0.01 -5.96
N GLN A 32 6.66 -0.44 -7.21
CA GLN A 32 6.03 0.20 -8.36
C GLN A 32 4.49 0.03 -8.32
N VAL A 33 4.03 -1.16 -7.92
CA VAL A 33 2.60 -1.45 -7.72
C VAL A 33 2.05 -0.65 -6.54
N GLY A 34 2.79 -0.58 -5.42
CA GLY A 34 2.42 0.26 -4.27
C GLY A 34 2.30 1.74 -4.63
N LEU A 35 3.25 2.25 -5.41
CA LEU A 35 3.26 3.62 -5.93
C LEU A 35 2.09 3.90 -6.89
N GLN A 36 1.81 2.97 -7.79
CA GLN A 36 0.70 3.10 -8.72
C GLN A 36 -0.63 3.16 -7.98
N ASN A 37 -0.84 2.29 -6.99
CA ASN A 37 -2.05 2.29 -6.17
C ASN A 37 -2.17 3.57 -5.33
N ALA A 38 -1.08 4.06 -4.76
CA ALA A 38 -1.06 5.32 -4.02
C ALA A 38 -1.42 6.52 -4.92
N CYS A 39 -0.85 6.61 -6.11
CA CYS A 39 -1.19 7.65 -7.09
C CYS A 39 -2.63 7.50 -7.59
N ALA A 40 -3.11 6.28 -7.84
CA ALA A 40 -4.48 6.02 -8.28
C ALA A 40 -5.54 6.44 -7.25
N ARG A 41 -5.28 6.20 -5.96
CA ARG A 41 -6.14 6.66 -4.86
C ARG A 41 -6.15 8.18 -4.74
N HIS A 42 -5.00 8.82 -4.94
CA HIS A 42 -4.89 10.28 -4.85
C HIS A 42 -5.73 11.00 -5.92
N PHE A 43 -5.83 10.42 -7.12
CA PHE A 43 -6.62 10.97 -8.22
C PHE A 43 -7.97 10.27 -8.44
N ALA A 44 -8.48 9.55 -7.43
CA ALA A 44 -9.75 8.81 -7.55
C ALA A 44 -10.96 9.72 -7.83
N ASN A 45 -10.88 10.99 -7.40
CA ASN A 45 -11.95 11.97 -7.56
C ASN A 45 -11.87 12.74 -8.90
N VAL A 46 -10.89 12.45 -9.76
CA VAL A 46 -10.81 13.05 -11.10
C VAL A 46 -11.84 12.36 -11.99
N ALA A 47 -12.87 13.12 -12.38
CA ALA A 47 -14.00 12.61 -13.17
C ALA A 47 -13.59 12.19 -14.59
N ASP A 48 -12.64 12.90 -15.20
CA ASP A 48 -12.16 12.57 -16.54
C ASP A 48 -11.13 11.42 -16.51
N PRO A 49 -11.38 10.30 -17.19
CA PRO A 49 -10.51 9.12 -17.12
C PRO A 49 -9.16 9.32 -17.81
N PHE A 50 -9.07 10.18 -18.83
CA PHE A 50 -7.83 10.45 -19.56
C PHE A 50 -6.90 11.34 -18.73
N GLU A 51 -7.43 12.44 -18.19
CA GLU A 51 -6.75 13.33 -17.24
C GLU A 51 -6.31 12.55 -15.99
N ARG A 52 -7.18 11.70 -15.45
CA ARG A 52 -6.86 10.83 -14.30
C ARG A 52 -5.69 9.91 -14.62
N GLY A 53 -5.71 9.20 -15.74
CA GLY A 53 -4.62 8.31 -16.16
C GLY A 53 -3.30 9.04 -16.36
N ASN A 54 -3.34 10.23 -16.97
CA ASN A 54 -2.15 11.06 -17.19
C ASN A 54 -1.53 11.52 -15.86
N ARG A 55 -2.36 11.99 -14.92
CA ARG A 55 -1.92 12.42 -13.58
C ARG A 55 -1.34 11.28 -12.75
N ILE A 56 -1.93 10.09 -12.80
CA ILE A 56 -1.41 8.88 -12.14
C ILE A 56 -0.04 8.52 -12.71
N THR A 57 0.10 8.49 -14.04
CA THR A 57 1.36 8.17 -14.73
C THR A 57 2.45 9.18 -14.40
N ALA A 58 2.14 10.48 -14.39
CA ALA A 58 3.05 11.54 -13.99
C ALA A 58 3.49 11.41 -12.53
N CYS A 59 2.57 11.09 -11.62
CA CYS A 59 2.86 10.86 -10.20
C CYS A 59 3.81 9.68 -9.98
N VAL A 60 3.55 8.54 -10.62
CA VAL A 60 4.44 7.35 -10.54
C VAL A 60 5.82 7.69 -11.11
N ARG A 61 5.89 8.35 -12.26
CA ARG A 61 7.16 8.73 -12.91
C ARG A 61 7.98 9.70 -12.06
N ASN A 62 7.35 10.70 -11.45
CA ASN A 62 8.03 11.69 -10.59
C ASN A 62 8.63 11.02 -9.35
N ARG A 63 7.87 10.14 -8.69
CA ARG A 63 8.34 9.44 -7.50
C ARG A 63 9.33 8.30 -7.79
N SER A 64 9.32 7.73 -8.99
CA SER A 64 10.30 6.73 -9.43
C SER A 64 11.68 7.33 -9.72
N ARG A 65 11.76 8.65 -9.98
CA ARG A 65 13.02 9.37 -10.24
C ARG A 65 13.66 9.99 -8.99
N ARG A 66 12.99 9.92 -7.84
CA ARG A 66 13.49 10.41 -6.55
C ARG A 66 14.14 9.27 -5.78
#